data_AF-A0AAE0J4X8-F1
#
_entry.id   AF-A0AAE0J4X8-F1
#
_cell.length_a   1.000
_cell.length_b   1.000
_cell.length_c   1.000
_cell.angle_alpha   90.00
_cell.angle_beta   90.00
_cell.angle_gamma   90.00
#
_symmetry.space_group_name_H-M   'P 1'
#
loop_
_entity.id
_entity.type
_entity.pdbx_description
1 polymer ?
#
loop_
_entity_poly.entity_id
_entity_poly.type
_entity_poly.pdbx_seq_one_letter_code
_entity_poly.pdbx_strand_id
1 'polypeptide(L)' 'QREYSCGHFRWVASKWCREYAITHKRCQPNVTDFEDRAEVCGECKPKPPIPWENMIKRPNEHQTFSS' A
#
# COMPACT_ATOMS: atom_id res chain seq x y z
N GLN A 1 8.50 11.13 5.43
CA GLN A 1 7.46 11.03 4.41
C GLN A 1 8.12 10.78 3.08
N ARG A 2 7.56 9.88 2.27
CA ARG A 2 8.00 9.67 0.90
C ARG A 2 6.86 9.95 -0.05
N GLU A 3 7.06 10.80 -1.04
CA GLU A 3 6.10 11.08 -2.11
C GLU A 3 6.52 10.38 -3.40
N TYR A 4 5.57 9.78 -4.12
CA TYR A 4 5.79 9.05 -5.36
C TYR A 4 5.20 9.81 -6.54
N SER A 5 5.72 9.58 -7.75
CA SER A 5 5.22 10.23 -8.98
C SER A 5 3.75 9.95 -9.30
N CYS A 6 3.16 8.90 -8.72
CA CYS A 6 1.73 8.61 -8.79
C CYS A 6 0.88 9.46 -7.81
N GLY A 7 1.46 10.44 -7.12
CA GLY A 7 0.78 11.31 -6.15
C GLY A 7 0.50 10.67 -4.79
N HIS A 8 0.89 9.41 -4.60
CA HIS A 8 0.77 8.75 -3.30
C HIS A 8 1.93 9.12 -2.40
N PHE A 9 1.67 9.18 -1.08
CA PHE A 9 2.71 9.32 -0.07
C PHE A 9 2.70 8.15 0.92
N ARG A 10 3.87 7.85 1.48
CA ARG A 10 4.04 6.80 2.49
C ARG A 10 4.87 7.29 3.66
N TRP A 11 4.42 6.94 4.87
CA TRP A 11 5.18 7.13 6.09
C TRP A 11 6.11 5.94 6.27
N VAL A 12 7.41 6.22 6.40
CA VAL A 12 8.42 5.21 6.71
C VAL A 12 8.82 5.41 8.16
N ALA A 13 8.70 4.36 8.98
CA ALA A 13 9.14 4.42 10.36
C ALA A 13 10.67 4.41 10.41
N SER A 14 11.28 5.48 10.91
CA SER A 14 12.72 5.54 11.15
C SER A 14 13.10 4.95 12.51
N LYS A 15 12.21 5.08 13.51
CA LYS A 15 12.35 4.54 14.87
C LYS A 15 11.00 4.10 15.41
N TRP A 16 11.01 3.10 16.28
CA TRP A 16 9.81 2.63 16.97
C TRP A 16 9.60 3.38 18.28
N CYS A 17 8.35 3.77 18.55
CA CYS A 17 7.94 4.36 19.82
C CYS A 17 8.06 3.31 20.94
N ARG A 18 8.88 3.55 21.97
CA ARG A 18 9.04 2.58 23.08
C ARG A 18 7.74 2.37 23.86
N GLU A 19 6.94 3.43 24.01
CA GLU A 19 5.66 3.36 24.72
C GLU A 19 4.64 2.49 24.00
N TYR A 20 4.72 2.36 22.68
CA TYR A 20 3.85 1.44 21.93
C TYR A 20 4.06 -0.01 22.38
N ALA A 21 5.30 -0.42 22.66
CA ALA A 21 5.60 -1.79 23.09
C ALA A 21 4.97 -2.14 24.45
N ILE A 22 4.67 -1.14 25.27
CA ILE A 22 4.10 -1.32 26.60
C ILE A 22 2.58 -1.15 26.56
N THR A 23 2.12 -0.11 25.87
CA THR A 23 0.72 0.32 25.91
C THR A 23 -0.12 -0.21 24.76
N HIS A 24 0.52 -0.67 23.68
CA HIS A 24 -0.10 -0.98 22.38
C HIS A 24 -0.94 0.17 21.80
N LYS A 25 -0.79 1.40 22.31
CA LYS A 25 -1.49 2.58 21.82
C LYS A 25 -0.69 3.25 20.73
N ARG A 26 -1.33 3.57 19.60
CA ARG A 26 -0.67 4.29 18.50
C ARG A 26 -0.11 5.62 19.01
N CYS A 27 1.20 5.80 18.86
CA CYS A 27 1.84 7.08 19.10
C CYS A 27 1.55 8.02 17.92
N GLN A 28 1.49 9.33 18.18
CA GLN A 28 1.42 10.31 17.09
C GLN A 28 2.70 10.24 16.24
N PRO A 29 2.60 10.24 14.91
CA PRO A 29 3.78 10.22 14.05
C PRO A 29 4.53 11.55 14.17
N ASN A 30 5.84 11.47 14.40
CA ASN A 30 6.74 12.61 14.27
C ASN A 30 7.46 12.53 12.92
N VAL A 31 7.15 13.46 12.03
CA VAL A 31 7.67 13.48 10.65
C VAL A 31 8.89 14.37 10.60
N THR A 32 10.06 13.76 10.45
CA THR A 32 11.34 14.49 10.47
C THR A 32 11.95 14.70 9.08
N ASP A 33 11.56 13.89 8.09
CA ASP A 33 12.21 13.85 6.79
C ASP A 33 11.19 13.77 5.66
N PHE A 34 11.49 14.38 4.51
CA PHE A 34 10.67 14.33 3.30
C PHE A 34 11.55 13.91 2.12
N GLU A 35 11.11 12.91 1.36
CA GLU A 35 11.80 12.37 0.18
C GLU A 35 10.83 12.31 -1.00
N ASP A 36 11.20 12.88 -2.15
CA ASP A 36 10.49 12.66 -3.40
C ASP A 36 11.09 11.48 -4.16
N ARG A 37 10.24 10.69 -4.82
CA ARG A 37 10.68 9.62 -5.71
C ARG A 37 9.96 9.69 -7.05
N ALA A 38 10.75 9.65 -8.12
CA ALA A 38 10.23 9.55 -9.48
C ALA A 38 9.54 8.20 -9.79
N GLU A 39 9.74 7.15 -8.97
CA GLU A 39 9.09 5.86 -9.16
C GLU A 39 7.61 5.88 -8.72
N VAL A 40 6.79 5.00 -9.31
CA VAL A 40 5.42 4.75 -8.83
C VAL A 40 5.44 3.92 -7.54
N CYS A 41 4.44 4.10 -6.68
CA CYS A 41 4.36 3.34 -5.42
C CYS A 41 4.10 1.85 -5.68
N GLY A 42 4.37 0.99 -4.69
CA GLY A 42 4.22 -0.47 -4.83
C GLY A 42 2.81 -0.95 -5.20
N GLU A 43 1.77 -0.23 -4.78
CA GLU A 43 0.38 -0.55 -5.13
C GLU A 43 0.05 -0.21 -6.59
N CYS A 44 0.71 0.80 -7.15
CA CYS A 44 0.54 1.22 -8.54
C CYS A 44 1.45 0.44 -9.51
N LYS A 45 2.44 -0.30 -9.00
CA LYS A 45 3.28 -1.15 -9.84
C LYS A 45 2.45 -2.32 -10.37
N PRO A 46 2.58 -2.67 -11.67
CA PRO A 46 1.92 -3.85 -12.20
C PRO A 46 2.39 -5.08 -11.43
N LYS A 47 1.45 -5.82 -10.87
CA LYS A 47 1.75 -7.04 -10.12
C LYS A 47 2.22 -8.10 -11.12
N PRO A 48 3.31 -8.83 -10.82
CA PRO A 48 3.68 -9.96 -11.66
C PRO A 48 2.55 -11.00 -11.66
N PRO A 49 2.36 -11.75 -12.76
CA PRO A 49 1.36 -12.79 -12.82
C PRO A 49 1.63 -13.81 -11.72
N ILE A 50 0.63 -14.06 -10.87
CA ILE A 50 0.75 -15.05 -9.81
C ILE A 50 0.52 -16.43 -10.45
N PRO A 51 1.48 -17.38 -10.38
CA PRO A 51 1.41 -18.63 -11.15
C PRO A 51 0.13 -19.45 -10.94
N TRP A 52 -0.43 -19.41 -9.72
CA TRP A 52 -1.66 -20.12 -9.36
C TRP A 52 -2.94 -19.36 -9.70
N GLU A 53 -2.88 -18.08 -10.10
CA GLU A 53 -4.08 -17.28 -10.36
C GLU A 53 -4.90 -17.82 -11.53
N ASN A 54 -4.21 -18.33 -12.57
CA ASN A 54 -4.84 -19.02 -13.70
C ASN A 54 -5.49 -20.37 -13.31
N MET A 55 -5.20 -20.89 -12.10
CA MET A 55 -5.80 -22.13 -11.60
C MET A 55 -7.16 -21.87 -10.91
N ILE A 56 -7.50 -20.61 -10.61
CA ILE A 56 -8.78 -20.26 -10.01
C ILE A 56 -9.85 -20.15 -11.10
N LYS A 57 -10.82 -21.07 -11.11
CA LYS A 57 -12.02 -20.95 -11.94
C LYS A 57 -12.99 -19.94 -11.30
N ARG A 58 -12.92 -18.67 -11.69
CA ARG A 58 -13.94 -17.68 -11.30
C ARG A 58 -15.15 -17.82 -12.22
N PRO A 59 -16.38 -18.02 -11.71
CA PRO A 59 -17.56 -18.00 -12.54
C PRO A 59 -17.69 -16.61 -13.20
N ASN A 60 -18.05 -16.62 -14.48
CA ASN A 60 -18.11 -15.44 -15.33
C ASN A 60 -19.33 -14.59 -14.93
N GLU A 61 -19.16 -13.48 -14.21
CA GLU A 61 -20.23 -12.52 -13.93
C GLU A 61 -20.50 -11.62 -15.16
N HIS A 62 -20.81 -12.25 -16.29
CA HIS A 62 -21.47 -11.60 -17.41
C HIS A 62 -22.95 -11.99 -17.41
N GLN A 63 -23.73 -11.36 -16.53
CA GLN A 63 -25.13 -11.06 -16.83
C GLN A 63 -25.39 -9.62 -16.43
N THR A 64 -25.12 -8.74 -17.39
CA THR A 64 -25.73 -7.43 -17.50
C THR A 64 -27.24 -7.52 -17.29
N PHE A 65 -27.75 -7.05 -16.15
CA PHE A 65 -29.11 -6.54 -16.08
C PHE A 65 -29.11 -5.19 -16.81
N SER A 66 -29.55 -5.19 -18.07
CA SER A 66 -29.97 -3.97 -18.77
C SER A 66 -31.49 -3.91 -18.69
N SER A 67 -32.02 -2.78 -18.20
CA SER A 67 -33.46 -2.45 -18.17
C SER A 67 -34.05 -2.27 -19.57
#